data_AF-A0A8I0AKX3-F1
#
_entry.id   AF-A0A8I0AKX3-F1
#
_cell.length_a   1.000
_cell.length_b   1.000
_cell.length_c   1.000
_cell.angle_alpha   90.00
_cell.angle_beta   90.00
_cell.angle_gamma   90.00
#
_symmetry.space_group_name_H-M   'P 1'
#
loop_
_entity.id
_entity.type
_entity.pdbx_description
1 polymer ?
#
loop_
_entity_poly.entity_id
_entity_poly.type
_entity_poly.pdbx_seq_one_letter_code
_entity_poly.pdbx_strand_id
1 'polypeptide(L)'
;MEKSFPKTKEYMVPQIYDYILHRSGDKSVQNDKTGIQRMLQNFNGAFTEEQLRENMEKYNLTKMFELVKKYFKREYDYEDNSIILSNNYQQSINSYLYDDQVNPIFIHIDELLESTMIAFLAAAFKWSKEFENLEVYGECFKYVLFLLNDVCIFGKMQGVEANNALLKLLSNDTQILQLAESCYWTILVFSLAHEMAHAYFAHIGKKYSEKHLERKEYDADMVAYDIVLRIIMDADKEHILEDYTYLAPMMYMDFFDLYYYTDRILYKTRFYDPSHPTPDKRKRRLFAVVNKDEYEFDAVSGNDLYRDFLDIFKEYKEQVLLKMERGKLDKIIHVEKRRKMRGENEYDTAGSTEI
;
A
#
# COMPACT_ATOMS: atom_id res chain seq x y z
N MET A 1 -6.79 -17.09 21.55
CA MET A 1 -8.19 -16.69 21.29
C MET A 1 -8.32 -16.63 19.77
N GLU A 2 -9.27 -17.33 19.16
CA GLU A 2 -9.41 -17.37 17.70
C GLU A 2 -9.76 -15.96 17.21
N LYS A 3 -8.91 -15.37 16.34
CA LYS A 3 -9.13 -14.00 15.85
C LYS A 3 -10.34 -13.99 14.91
N SER A 4 -11.33 -13.15 15.22
CA SER A 4 -12.54 -13.00 14.41
C SER A 4 -12.34 -11.89 13.40
N PHE A 5 -11.88 -12.26 12.21
CA PHE A 5 -11.86 -11.32 11.09
C PHE A 5 -13.29 -10.96 10.62
N PRO A 6 -13.49 -9.76 10.04
CA PRO A 6 -14.77 -9.36 9.49
C PRO A 6 -15.30 -10.38 8.47
N LYS A 7 -16.63 -10.53 8.39
CA LYS A 7 -17.26 -11.24 7.28
C LYS A 7 -17.09 -10.40 6.02
N THR A 8 -16.30 -10.90 5.09
CA THR A 8 -16.10 -10.31 3.77
C THR A 8 -17.28 -10.66 2.87
N LYS A 9 -17.72 -9.71 2.04
CA LYS A 9 -18.67 -10.02 0.97
C LYS A 9 -17.90 -10.73 -0.16
N GLU A 10 -18.57 -11.68 -0.84
CA GLU A 10 -18.01 -12.47 -1.95
C GLU A 10 -17.86 -11.65 -3.24
N TYR A 11 -17.10 -10.58 -3.20
CA TYR A 11 -16.84 -9.77 -4.37
C TYR A 11 -15.40 -9.36 -4.30
N MET A 12 -14.75 -9.21 -5.45
CA MET A 12 -13.37 -8.77 -5.56
C MET A 12 -12.42 -9.93 -5.29
N VAL A 13 -11.76 -10.38 -6.38
CA VAL A 13 -10.29 -10.46 -6.44
C VAL A 13 -9.88 -10.41 -7.92
N PRO A 14 -9.37 -9.27 -8.42
CA PRO A 14 -8.68 -9.20 -9.69
C PRO A 14 -7.24 -8.66 -9.61
N GLN A 15 -6.79 -8.04 -8.51
CA GLN A 15 -5.46 -7.37 -8.51
C GLN A 15 -4.27 -8.20 -8.03
N ILE A 16 -4.49 -9.22 -7.18
CA ILE A 16 -3.50 -10.31 -7.03
C ILE A 16 -3.25 -10.99 -8.40
N TYR A 17 -4.23 -10.91 -9.30
CA TYR A 17 -4.18 -11.48 -10.62
C TYR A 17 -3.19 -10.64 -11.41
N ASP A 18 -3.51 -9.36 -11.67
CA ASP A 18 -2.71 -8.42 -12.49
C ASP A 18 -1.29 -8.13 -12.00
N TYR A 19 -1.05 -8.03 -10.69
CA TYR A 19 0.23 -7.51 -10.20
C TYR A 19 1.13 -8.57 -9.57
N ILE A 20 0.54 -9.57 -8.91
CA ILE A 20 1.30 -10.69 -8.33
C ILE A 20 1.51 -11.80 -9.38
N LEU A 21 0.72 -11.94 -10.45
CA LEU A 21 0.90 -13.05 -11.39
C LEU A 21 1.44 -12.68 -12.78
N HIS A 22 1.39 -11.41 -13.20
CA HIS A 22 1.79 -10.99 -14.55
C HIS A 22 3.11 -10.25 -14.67
N ARG A 23 3.75 -9.85 -13.57
CA ARG A 23 4.92 -8.95 -13.63
C ARG A 23 6.05 -9.53 -12.81
N SER A 24 6.92 -10.28 -13.48
CA SER A 24 8.14 -10.83 -12.91
C SER A 24 9.36 -10.20 -13.57
N GLY A 25 10.23 -9.55 -12.79
CA GLY A 25 11.44 -8.90 -13.30
C GLY A 25 11.18 -7.56 -14.01
N ASP A 26 12.06 -7.17 -14.93
CA ASP A 26 12.09 -5.84 -15.58
C ASP A 26 11.06 -5.68 -16.74
N LYS A 27 10.01 -6.50 -16.81
CA LYS A 27 9.03 -6.48 -17.91
C LYS A 27 7.60 -6.66 -17.42
N SER A 28 6.70 -5.78 -17.86
CA SER A 28 5.25 -5.98 -17.76
C SER A 28 4.82 -7.04 -18.79
N VAL A 29 4.34 -8.22 -18.36
CA VAL A 29 3.80 -9.22 -19.30
C VAL A 29 2.31 -9.40 -19.04
N GLN A 30 1.49 -8.60 -19.73
CA GLN A 30 0.04 -8.74 -19.75
C GLN A 30 -0.35 -10.12 -20.33
N ASN A 31 -0.82 -11.04 -19.48
CA ASN A 31 -1.43 -12.28 -19.95
C ASN A 31 -2.45 -12.80 -18.94
N ASP A 32 -3.57 -12.08 -18.82
CA ASP A 32 -4.71 -12.25 -17.91
C ASP A 32 -5.12 -13.73 -17.75
N LYS A 33 -4.99 -14.51 -18.82
CA LYS A 33 -5.29 -15.95 -18.84
C LYS A 33 -4.45 -16.77 -17.85
N THR A 34 -3.17 -16.43 -17.69
CA THR A 34 -2.27 -17.15 -16.76
C THR A 34 -2.56 -16.80 -15.31
N GLY A 35 -2.94 -15.54 -15.03
CA GLY A 35 -3.33 -15.07 -13.70
C GLY A 35 -4.60 -15.76 -13.20
N ILE A 36 -5.65 -15.75 -14.04
CA ILE A 36 -6.93 -16.43 -13.77
C ILE A 36 -6.70 -17.92 -13.49
N GLN A 37 -5.91 -18.62 -14.33
CA GLN A 37 -5.65 -20.05 -14.14
C GLN A 37 -5.01 -20.36 -12.79
N ARG A 38 -4.01 -19.59 -12.36
CA ARG A 38 -3.34 -19.80 -11.07
C ARG A 38 -4.28 -19.54 -9.89
N MET A 39 -5.17 -18.57 -10.01
CA MET A 39 -6.15 -18.28 -8.96
C MET A 39 -7.18 -19.40 -8.82
N LEU A 40 -7.70 -19.90 -9.93
CA LEU A 40 -8.59 -21.08 -9.93
C LEU A 40 -7.90 -22.33 -9.36
N GLN A 41 -6.58 -22.47 -9.57
CA GLN A 41 -5.80 -23.58 -9.00
C GLN A 41 -5.61 -23.46 -7.48
N ASN A 42 -5.33 -22.27 -6.96
CA ASN A 42 -5.01 -22.06 -5.54
C ASN A 42 -6.25 -21.85 -4.66
N PHE A 43 -7.38 -21.45 -5.25
CA PHE A 43 -8.67 -21.20 -4.60
C PHE A 43 -9.77 -22.00 -5.28
N ASN A 44 -9.58 -23.32 -5.36
CA ASN A 44 -10.45 -24.19 -6.12
C ASN A 44 -11.88 -24.19 -5.54
N GLY A 45 -12.87 -23.93 -6.40
CA GLY A 45 -14.28 -23.85 -6.02
C GLY A 45 -14.71 -22.54 -5.37
N ALA A 46 -13.79 -21.59 -5.14
CA ALA A 46 -14.13 -20.28 -4.57
C ALA A 46 -14.60 -19.26 -5.62
N PHE A 47 -14.13 -19.38 -6.86
CA PHE A 47 -14.41 -18.43 -7.95
C PHE A 47 -14.61 -19.15 -9.28
N THR A 48 -15.38 -18.55 -10.19
CA THR A 48 -15.43 -18.93 -11.60
C THR A 48 -14.60 -17.98 -12.46
N GLU A 49 -14.11 -18.43 -13.63
CA GLU A 49 -13.40 -17.54 -14.57
C GLU A 49 -14.25 -16.32 -14.97
N GLU A 50 -15.56 -16.50 -15.17
CA GLU A 50 -16.49 -15.42 -15.52
C GLU A 50 -16.57 -14.36 -14.42
N GLN A 51 -16.76 -14.77 -13.17
CA GLN A 51 -16.76 -13.84 -12.02
C GLN A 51 -15.46 -13.06 -11.90
N LEU A 52 -14.32 -13.71 -12.18
CA LEU A 52 -13.02 -13.04 -12.14
C LEU A 52 -12.90 -11.98 -13.21
N ARG A 53 -13.34 -12.26 -14.44
CA ARG A 53 -13.34 -11.30 -15.56
C ARG A 53 -14.26 -10.11 -15.28
N GLU A 54 -15.47 -10.37 -14.80
CA GLU A 54 -16.41 -9.30 -14.41
C GLU A 54 -15.82 -8.42 -13.31
N ASN A 55 -15.15 -9.01 -12.32
CA ASN A 55 -14.48 -8.26 -11.26
C ASN A 55 -13.31 -7.43 -11.80
N MET A 56 -12.51 -7.91 -12.77
CA MET A 56 -11.42 -7.13 -13.40
C MET A 56 -11.96 -5.89 -14.13
N GLU A 57 -13.09 -6.03 -14.82
CA GLU A 57 -13.73 -4.91 -15.52
C GLU A 57 -14.35 -3.88 -14.56
N LYS A 58 -14.91 -4.36 -13.44
CA LYS A 58 -15.53 -3.51 -12.43
C LYS A 58 -14.51 -2.81 -11.53
N TYR A 59 -13.47 -3.52 -11.11
CA TYR A 59 -12.48 -3.04 -10.14
C TYR A 59 -11.09 -2.93 -10.80
N ASN A 60 -10.77 -1.73 -11.26
CA ASN A 60 -9.47 -1.37 -11.82
C ASN A 60 -9.12 0.08 -11.47
N LEU A 61 -7.85 0.42 -11.63
CA LEU A 61 -7.31 1.74 -11.28
C LEU A 61 -8.07 2.89 -11.97
N THR A 62 -8.46 2.73 -13.24
CA THR A 62 -9.24 3.73 -13.98
C THR A 62 -10.60 3.97 -13.34
N LYS A 63 -11.32 2.91 -12.93
CA LYS A 63 -12.61 3.04 -12.23
C LYS A 63 -12.45 3.71 -10.87
N MET A 64 -11.38 3.41 -10.13
CA MET A 64 -11.07 4.08 -8.85
C MET A 64 -10.76 5.55 -9.05
N PHE A 65 -10.06 5.90 -10.13
CA PHE A 65 -9.75 7.29 -10.45
C PHE A 65 -11.02 8.10 -10.79
N GLU A 66 -11.91 7.54 -11.60
CA GLU A 66 -13.21 8.17 -11.89
C GLU A 66 -14.10 8.29 -10.64
N LEU A 67 -14.04 7.30 -9.74
CA LEU A 67 -14.70 7.40 -8.43
C LEU A 67 -14.16 8.58 -7.62
N VAL A 68 -12.83 8.75 -7.52
CA VAL A 68 -12.22 9.89 -6.83
C VAL A 68 -12.67 11.22 -7.46
N LYS A 69 -12.61 11.35 -8.79
CA LYS A 69 -13.06 12.57 -9.50
C LYS A 69 -14.53 12.90 -9.20
N LYS A 70 -15.41 11.88 -9.19
CA LYS A 70 -16.83 12.04 -8.84
C LYS A 70 -17.02 12.65 -7.44
N TYR A 71 -16.27 12.17 -6.44
CA TYR A 71 -16.41 12.66 -5.07
C TYR A 71 -15.75 14.04 -4.87
N PHE A 72 -14.63 14.34 -5.55
CA PHE A 72 -14.07 15.70 -5.56
C PHE A 72 -15.05 16.71 -6.15
N LYS A 73 -15.73 16.37 -7.25
CA LYS A 73 -16.77 17.22 -7.82
C LYS A 73 -17.94 17.42 -6.87
N ARG A 74 -18.36 16.35 -6.18
CA ARG A 74 -19.52 16.40 -5.28
C ARG A 74 -19.26 17.15 -3.98
N GLU A 75 -18.14 16.88 -3.33
CA GLU A 75 -17.84 17.37 -1.97
C GLU A 75 -17.05 18.69 -1.97
N TYR A 76 -16.25 18.94 -3.03
CA TYR A 76 -15.34 20.09 -3.10
C TYR A 76 -15.58 21.01 -4.31
N ASP A 77 -16.62 20.74 -5.12
CA ASP A 77 -16.92 21.45 -6.37
C ASP A 77 -15.71 21.56 -7.31
N TYR A 78 -14.86 20.52 -7.31
CA TYR A 78 -13.64 20.46 -8.10
C TYR A 78 -13.72 19.40 -9.19
N GLU A 79 -13.60 19.83 -10.44
CA GLU A 79 -13.56 18.95 -11.60
C GLU A 79 -12.46 19.43 -12.56
N ASP A 80 -11.47 18.58 -12.79
CA ASP A 80 -10.47 18.77 -13.83
C ASP A 80 -10.39 17.50 -14.69
N ASN A 81 -10.94 17.60 -15.91
CA ASN A 81 -10.95 16.50 -16.86
C ASN A 81 -9.66 16.39 -17.68
N SER A 82 -8.71 17.31 -17.49
CA SER A 82 -7.40 17.27 -18.15
C SER A 82 -6.39 16.40 -17.42
N ILE A 83 -6.62 16.11 -16.13
CA ILE A 83 -5.74 15.25 -15.33
C ILE A 83 -5.84 13.81 -15.84
N ILE A 84 -4.72 13.28 -16.30
CA ILE A 84 -4.62 11.89 -16.78
C ILE A 84 -4.02 10.98 -15.70
N LEU A 85 -4.37 9.70 -15.77
CA LEU A 85 -3.81 8.66 -14.91
C LEU A 85 -2.63 7.99 -15.62
N SER A 86 -1.51 7.85 -14.91
CA SER A 86 -0.33 7.11 -15.33
C SER A 86 -0.06 5.96 -14.38
N ASN A 87 0.25 4.78 -14.92
CA ASN A 87 0.52 3.58 -14.15
C ASN A 87 1.54 2.69 -14.88
N ASN A 88 2.80 3.11 -14.83
CA ASN A 88 3.93 2.40 -15.41
C ASN A 88 4.96 2.11 -14.31
N TYR A 89 5.67 0.99 -14.40
CA TYR A 89 6.70 0.65 -13.43
C TYR A 89 7.89 1.62 -13.50
N GLN A 90 8.18 2.31 -12.39
CA GLN A 90 9.30 3.26 -12.28
C GLN A 90 10.35 2.82 -11.25
N GLN A 91 10.28 1.57 -10.77
CA GLN A 91 11.18 1.03 -9.74
C GLN A 91 11.07 1.81 -8.42
N SER A 92 9.88 2.34 -8.10
CA SER A 92 9.66 3.17 -6.93
C SER A 92 8.40 2.78 -6.17
N ILE A 93 8.38 3.01 -4.86
CA ILE A 93 7.20 2.80 -4.02
C ILE A 93 6.59 4.17 -3.73
N ASN A 94 5.90 4.76 -4.70
CA ASN A 94 5.30 6.09 -4.55
C ASN A 94 4.05 6.29 -5.43
N SER A 95 3.37 7.38 -5.09
CA SER A 95 2.44 8.10 -5.96
C SER A 95 2.92 9.54 -6.06
N TYR A 96 2.58 10.22 -7.16
CA TYR A 96 2.82 11.66 -7.28
C TYR A 96 1.93 12.31 -8.33
N LEU A 97 1.62 13.58 -8.11
CA LEU A 97 1.14 14.51 -9.13
C LEU A 97 2.32 15.14 -9.89
N TYR A 98 2.30 15.06 -11.22
CA TYR A 98 3.21 15.80 -12.08
C TYR A 98 2.49 16.98 -12.74
N ASP A 99 3.06 18.17 -12.55
CA ASP A 99 2.63 19.41 -13.19
C ASP A 99 3.88 20.25 -13.50
N ASP A 100 4.25 20.32 -14.78
CA ASP A 100 5.33 21.16 -15.29
C ASP A 100 4.82 22.41 -16.03
N GLN A 101 3.50 22.68 -15.96
CA GLN A 101 2.80 23.77 -16.64
C GLN A 101 2.86 23.73 -18.18
N VAL A 102 3.47 22.69 -18.77
CA VAL A 102 3.68 22.57 -20.23
C VAL A 102 2.95 21.36 -20.78
N ASN A 103 3.04 20.22 -20.09
CA ASN A 103 2.40 18.96 -20.43
C ASN A 103 1.08 18.78 -19.66
N PRO A 104 0.19 17.89 -20.12
CA PRO A 104 -0.99 17.52 -19.34
C PRO A 104 -0.58 17.06 -17.94
N ILE A 105 -1.28 17.59 -16.93
CA ILE A 105 -1.11 17.18 -15.54
C ILE A 105 -1.44 15.68 -15.45
N PHE A 106 -0.61 14.92 -14.75
CA PHE A 106 -0.90 13.51 -14.53
C PHE A 106 -0.70 13.09 -13.08
N ILE A 107 -1.55 12.19 -12.63
CA ILE A 107 -1.37 11.47 -11.37
C ILE A 107 -0.75 10.12 -11.71
N HIS A 108 0.38 9.83 -11.09
CA HIS A 108 1.08 8.57 -11.24
C HIS A 108 0.94 7.73 -9.98
N ILE A 109 0.58 6.45 -10.15
CA ILE A 109 0.70 5.39 -9.14
C ILE A 109 1.69 4.38 -9.72
N ASP A 110 2.80 4.10 -9.02
CA ASP A 110 3.76 3.10 -9.50
C ASP A 110 3.16 1.68 -9.37
N GLU A 111 3.33 0.87 -10.42
CA GLU A 111 2.90 -0.55 -10.43
C GLU A 111 3.54 -1.36 -9.29
N LEU A 112 4.76 -0.99 -8.87
CA LEU A 112 5.44 -1.62 -7.76
C LEU A 112 4.77 -1.31 -6.42
N LEU A 113 4.20 -0.11 -6.27
CA LEU A 113 3.41 0.23 -5.08
C LEU A 113 2.16 -0.66 -5.02
N GLU A 114 1.43 -0.79 -6.14
CA GLU A 114 0.22 -1.61 -6.22
C GLU A 114 0.51 -3.08 -5.87
N SER A 115 1.49 -3.69 -6.55
CA SER A 115 1.85 -5.09 -6.34
C SER A 115 2.32 -5.38 -4.92
N THR A 116 3.11 -4.48 -4.35
CA THR A 116 3.70 -4.65 -3.02
C THR A 116 2.66 -4.48 -1.94
N MET A 117 1.76 -3.51 -2.08
CA MET A 117 0.76 -3.22 -1.05
C MET A 117 -0.19 -4.40 -0.84
N ILE A 118 -0.74 -4.95 -1.92
CA ILE A 118 -1.67 -6.09 -1.81
C ILE A 118 -0.94 -7.36 -1.31
N ALA A 119 0.29 -7.60 -1.77
CA ALA A 119 1.11 -8.73 -1.29
C ALA A 119 1.45 -8.60 0.21
N PHE A 120 1.79 -7.39 0.65
CA PHE A 120 2.10 -7.07 2.04
C PHE A 120 0.90 -7.28 2.94
N LEU A 121 -0.27 -6.71 2.58
CA LEU A 121 -1.50 -6.86 3.35
C LEU A 121 -1.91 -8.33 3.47
N ALA A 122 -1.85 -9.09 2.37
CA ALA A 122 -2.19 -10.51 2.38
C ALA A 122 -1.26 -11.32 3.30
N ALA A 123 0.06 -11.11 3.21
CA ALA A 123 1.02 -11.77 4.09
C ALA A 123 0.85 -11.35 5.55
N ALA A 124 0.62 -10.06 5.83
CA ALA A 124 0.41 -9.55 7.19
C ALA A 124 -0.88 -10.11 7.82
N PHE A 125 -1.99 -10.11 7.09
CA PHE A 125 -3.25 -10.65 7.60
C PHE A 125 -3.17 -12.18 7.76
N LYS A 126 -2.54 -12.90 6.83
CA LYS A 126 -2.31 -14.35 7.00
C LYS A 126 -1.48 -14.65 8.24
N TRP A 127 -0.41 -13.88 8.45
CA TRP A 127 0.42 -13.98 9.63
C TRP A 127 -0.39 -13.73 10.90
N SER A 128 -1.23 -12.70 10.90
CA SER A 128 -2.06 -12.39 12.08
C SER A 128 -3.07 -13.49 12.36
N LYS A 129 -3.75 -14.01 11.32
CA LYS A 129 -4.75 -15.08 11.44
C LYS A 129 -4.21 -16.37 12.03
N GLU A 130 -3.01 -16.76 11.61
CA GLU A 130 -2.38 -18.01 12.02
C GLU A 130 -1.09 -17.77 12.81
N PHE A 131 -1.10 -16.77 13.70
CA PHE A 131 0.09 -16.33 14.42
C PHE A 131 0.83 -17.45 15.17
N GLU A 132 0.08 -18.40 15.75
CA GLU A 132 0.64 -19.53 16.51
C GLU A 132 1.16 -20.67 15.61
N ASN A 133 0.84 -20.66 14.32
CA ASN A 133 1.33 -21.66 13.37
C ASN A 133 2.77 -21.30 12.95
N LEU A 134 3.77 -21.99 13.52
CA LEU A 134 5.18 -21.69 13.30
C LEU A 134 5.63 -21.78 11.84
N GLU A 135 5.01 -22.63 11.02
CA GLU A 135 5.31 -22.72 9.58
C GLU A 135 4.83 -21.45 8.88
N VAL A 136 3.54 -21.10 9.05
CA VAL A 136 2.96 -19.88 8.48
C VAL A 136 3.65 -18.63 8.98
N TYR A 137 3.95 -18.57 10.28
CA TYR A 137 4.72 -17.50 10.90
C TYR A 137 6.07 -17.31 10.18
N GLY A 138 6.83 -18.40 10.01
CA GLY A 138 8.15 -18.36 9.39
C GLY A 138 8.10 -17.92 7.93
N GLU A 139 7.14 -18.43 7.17
CA GLU A 139 6.93 -18.05 5.76
C GLU A 139 6.47 -16.59 5.63
N CYS A 140 5.50 -16.15 6.44
CA CYS A 140 5.03 -14.76 6.42
C CYS A 140 6.15 -13.77 6.77
N PHE A 141 6.92 -14.03 7.84
CA PHE A 141 8.05 -13.18 8.21
C PHE A 141 9.06 -13.05 7.07
N LYS A 142 9.46 -14.19 6.46
CA LYS A 142 10.39 -14.20 5.32
C LYS A 142 9.83 -13.42 4.14
N TYR A 143 8.55 -13.58 3.84
CA TYR A 143 7.90 -12.91 2.72
C TYR A 143 7.81 -11.40 2.94
N VAL A 144 7.38 -10.94 4.11
CA VAL A 144 7.34 -9.50 4.45
C VAL A 144 8.75 -8.90 4.45
N LEU A 145 9.75 -9.62 4.95
CA LEU A 145 11.15 -9.17 4.88
C LEU A 145 11.64 -9.05 3.43
N PHE A 146 11.32 -10.02 2.58
CA PHE A 146 11.60 -9.95 1.14
C PHE A 146 10.94 -8.74 0.49
N LEU A 147 9.65 -8.48 0.75
CA LEU A 147 8.97 -7.31 0.20
C LEU A 147 9.67 -6.01 0.65
N LEU A 148 9.93 -5.85 1.93
CA LEU A 148 10.51 -4.59 2.43
C LEU A 148 11.98 -4.41 2.04
N ASN A 149 12.77 -5.49 1.95
CA ASN A 149 14.18 -5.42 1.57
C ASN A 149 14.39 -5.45 0.05
N ASP A 150 13.96 -6.50 -0.62
CA ASP A 150 14.31 -6.74 -2.02
C ASP A 150 13.42 -5.94 -2.98
N VAL A 151 12.16 -5.77 -2.63
CA VAL A 151 11.17 -5.10 -3.48
C VAL A 151 11.17 -3.60 -3.22
N CYS A 152 10.91 -3.15 -1.98
CA CYS A 152 10.82 -1.72 -1.66
C CYS A 152 12.16 -0.97 -1.74
N ILE A 153 13.21 -1.44 -1.05
CA ILE A 153 14.49 -0.72 -0.99
C ILE A 153 15.20 -0.69 -2.35
N PHE A 154 15.13 -1.80 -3.10
CA PHE A 154 15.82 -1.92 -4.39
C PHE A 154 14.93 -1.67 -5.61
N GLY A 155 13.64 -1.37 -5.42
CA GLY A 155 12.73 -1.06 -6.49
C GLY A 155 12.54 -2.22 -7.47
N LYS A 156 12.40 -3.46 -6.98
CA LYS A 156 12.32 -4.66 -7.82
C LYS A 156 10.99 -5.38 -7.72
N MET A 157 10.30 -5.56 -8.83
CA MET A 157 9.07 -6.36 -8.88
C MET A 157 9.28 -7.80 -8.38
N GLN A 158 8.26 -8.36 -7.72
CA GLN A 158 8.26 -9.72 -7.21
C GLN A 158 8.43 -10.74 -8.35
N GLY A 159 9.32 -11.72 -8.15
CA GLY A 159 9.49 -12.83 -9.10
C GLY A 159 8.35 -13.85 -9.03
N VAL A 160 8.22 -14.68 -10.09
CA VAL A 160 7.19 -15.74 -10.18
C VAL A 160 7.23 -16.67 -8.97
N GLU A 161 8.42 -17.02 -8.48
CA GLU A 161 8.62 -17.91 -7.35
C GLU A 161 8.09 -17.31 -6.04
N ALA A 162 8.35 -16.02 -5.81
CA ALA A 162 7.82 -15.31 -4.65
C ALA A 162 6.28 -15.25 -4.72
N ASN A 163 5.75 -14.97 -5.90
CA ASN A 163 4.32 -14.88 -6.13
C ASN A 163 3.61 -16.22 -5.91
N ASN A 164 4.21 -17.32 -6.39
CA ASN A 164 3.71 -18.67 -6.12
C ASN A 164 3.82 -19.03 -4.64
N ALA A 165 4.87 -18.60 -3.94
CA ALA A 165 5.02 -18.82 -2.50
C ALA A 165 3.91 -18.14 -1.71
N LEU A 166 3.57 -16.89 -2.03
CA LEU A 166 2.44 -16.20 -1.43
C LEU A 166 1.11 -16.89 -1.73
N LEU A 167 0.85 -17.26 -2.98
CA LEU A 167 -0.41 -17.94 -3.34
C LEU A 167 -0.57 -19.28 -2.62
N LYS A 168 0.52 -20.04 -2.51
CA LYS A 168 0.51 -21.29 -1.73
C LYS A 168 0.23 -21.02 -0.26
N LEU A 169 0.83 -19.99 0.31
CA LEU A 169 0.61 -19.56 1.70
C LEU A 169 -0.86 -19.17 1.94
N LEU A 170 -1.51 -18.55 0.96
CA LEU A 170 -2.91 -18.13 1.01
C LEU A 170 -3.92 -19.19 0.54
N SER A 171 -3.46 -20.37 0.09
CA SER A 171 -4.32 -21.32 -0.62
C SER A 171 -5.56 -21.70 0.19
N ASN A 172 -6.72 -21.59 -0.46
CA ASN A 172 -8.06 -21.78 0.11
C ASN A 172 -8.44 -20.84 1.27
N ASP A 173 -7.66 -19.79 1.54
CA ASP A 173 -7.97 -18.76 2.53
C ASP A 173 -8.56 -17.50 1.86
N THR A 174 -9.78 -17.66 1.33
CA THR A 174 -10.49 -16.61 0.59
C THR A 174 -10.77 -15.36 1.43
N GLN A 175 -10.94 -15.53 2.75
CA GLN A 175 -11.15 -14.43 3.67
C GLN A 175 -9.95 -13.48 3.71
N ILE A 176 -8.73 -14.02 3.83
CA ILE A 176 -7.51 -13.18 3.85
C ILE A 176 -7.33 -12.44 2.53
N LEU A 177 -7.62 -13.15 1.43
CA LEU A 177 -7.54 -12.59 0.09
C LEU A 177 -8.46 -11.36 -0.06
N GLN A 178 -9.72 -11.50 0.35
CA GLN A 178 -10.73 -10.43 0.29
C GLN A 178 -10.41 -9.27 1.24
N LEU A 179 -9.90 -9.54 2.44
CA LEU A 179 -9.49 -8.51 3.39
C LEU A 179 -8.33 -7.66 2.86
N ALA A 180 -7.31 -8.34 2.34
CA ALA A 180 -6.13 -7.69 1.79
C ALA A 180 -6.51 -6.77 0.63
N GLU A 181 -7.37 -7.26 -0.25
CA GLU A 181 -7.84 -6.49 -1.38
C GLU A 181 -8.74 -5.31 -0.99
N SER A 182 -9.68 -5.51 -0.07
CA SER A 182 -10.58 -4.42 0.35
C SER A 182 -9.80 -3.28 1.00
N CYS A 183 -8.80 -3.61 1.81
CA CYS A 183 -7.87 -2.63 2.37
C CYS A 183 -7.02 -1.98 1.27
N TYR A 184 -6.53 -2.77 0.32
CA TYR A 184 -5.76 -2.29 -0.82
C TYR A 184 -6.53 -1.24 -1.64
N TRP A 185 -7.78 -1.51 -2.01
CA TRP A 185 -8.60 -0.55 -2.76
C TRP A 185 -8.82 0.75 -2.01
N THR A 186 -9.02 0.65 -0.69
CA THR A 186 -9.18 1.83 0.17
C THR A 186 -7.89 2.66 0.20
N ILE A 187 -6.73 2.01 0.27
CA ILE A 187 -5.42 2.67 0.21
C ILE A 187 -5.21 3.32 -1.16
N LEU A 188 -5.57 2.64 -2.25
CA LEU A 188 -5.40 3.16 -3.60
C LEU A 188 -6.27 4.38 -3.85
N VAL A 189 -7.54 4.35 -3.42
CA VAL A 189 -8.45 5.51 -3.44
C VAL A 189 -7.88 6.64 -2.60
N PHE A 190 -7.35 6.35 -1.41
CA PHE A 190 -6.68 7.35 -0.57
C PHE A 190 -5.48 8.00 -1.30
N SER A 191 -4.59 7.20 -1.92
CA SER A 191 -3.43 7.71 -2.67
C SER A 191 -3.85 8.56 -3.87
N LEU A 192 -4.82 8.11 -4.67
CA LEU A 192 -5.36 8.89 -5.79
C LEU A 192 -5.99 10.21 -5.32
N ALA A 193 -6.76 10.16 -4.22
CA ALA A 193 -7.39 11.34 -3.64
C ALA A 193 -6.35 12.31 -3.05
N HIS A 194 -5.23 11.80 -2.51
CA HIS A 194 -4.12 12.61 -2.01
C HIS A 194 -3.48 13.42 -3.15
N GLU A 195 -3.15 12.78 -4.26
CA GLU A 195 -2.58 13.49 -5.42
C GLU A 195 -3.60 14.45 -6.06
N MET A 196 -4.88 14.07 -6.11
CA MET A 196 -5.95 14.95 -6.56
C MET A 196 -6.12 16.17 -5.65
N ALA A 197 -5.93 16.01 -4.33
CA ALA A 197 -6.00 17.12 -3.38
C ALA A 197 -4.88 18.15 -3.62
N HIS A 198 -3.70 17.72 -4.07
CA HIS A 198 -2.66 18.66 -4.50
C HIS A 198 -3.10 19.51 -5.70
N ALA A 199 -3.72 18.88 -6.71
CA ALA A 199 -4.25 19.59 -7.87
C ALA A 199 -5.38 20.56 -7.47
N TYR A 200 -6.29 20.11 -6.61
CA TYR A 200 -7.34 20.95 -6.02
C TYR A 200 -6.78 22.18 -5.30
N PHE A 201 -5.78 22.01 -4.44
CA PHE A 201 -5.19 23.13 -3.71
C PHE A 201 -4.46 24.12 -4.62
N ALA A 202 -3.82 23.63 -5.68
CA ALA A 202 -3.25 24.49 -6.72
C ALA A 202 -4.35 25.29 -7.43
N HIS A 203 -5.46 24.66 -7.79
CA HIS A 203 -6.60 25.29 -8.45
C HIS A 203 -7.20 26.44 -7.64
N ILE A 204 -7.43 26.25 -6.34
CA ILE A 204 -7.96 27.31 -5.46
C ILE A 204 -6.90 28.34 -5.04
N GLY A 205 -5.68 28.26 -5.59
CA GLY A 205 -4.59 29.20 -5.32
C GLY A 205 -4.04 29.15 -3.91
N LYS A 206 -4.17 28.01 -3.21
CA LYS A 206 -3.69 27.86 -1.83
C LYS A 206 -2.16 27.88 -1.79
N LYS A 207 -1.60 28.82 -1.02
CA LYS A 207 -0.15 29.00 -0.88
C LYS A 207 0.33 28.46 0.47
N TYR A 208 1.41 27.70 0.43
CA TYR A 208 2.08 27.18 1.61
C TYR A 208 3.35 28.00 1.90
N SER A 209 3.68 28.17 3.18
CA SER A 209 4.93 28.82 3.57
C SER A 209 6.11 27.90 3.31
N GLU A 210 7.20 28.44 2.77
CA GLU A 210 8.48 27.74 2.61
C GLU A 210 9.03 27.17 3.94
N LYS A 211 8.61 27.73 5.08
CA LYS A 211 9.02 27.25 6.41
C LYS A 211 8.21 26.06 6.92
N HIS A 212 7.08 25.74 6.29
CA HIS A 212 6.13 24.72 6.72
C HIS A 212 5.56 23.92 5.53
N LEU A 213 6.44 23.44 4.66
CA LEU A 213 6.06 22.67 3.46
C LEU A 213 5.31 21.39 3.82
N GLU A 214 5.54 20.82 5.00
CA GLU A 214 4.84 19.63 5.51
C GLU A 214 3.33 19.82 5.64
N ARG A 215 2.85 21.07 5.74
CA ARG A 215 1.41 21.38 5.78
C ARG A 215 0.71 21.03 4.48
N LYS A 216 1.41 21.09 3.35
CA LYS A 216 0.86 20.68 2.05
C LYS A 216 0.41 19.22 2.09
N GLU A 217 1.27 18.36 2.62
CA GLU A 217 1.02 16.91 2.77
C GLU A 217 -0.11 16.64 3.77
N TYR A 218 -0.13 17.36 4.91
CA TYR A 218 -1.20 17.20 5.90
C TYR A 218 -2.56 17.62 5.37
N ASP A 219 -2.63 18.74 4.65
CA ASP A 219 -3.90 19.21 4.10
C ASP A 219 -4.40 18.26 3.00
N ALA A 220 -3.48 17.70 2.20
CA ALA A 220 -3.82 16.69 1.19
C ALA A 220 -4.31 15.38 1.83
N ASP A 221 -3.64 14.90 2.89
CA ASP A 221 -4.10 13.75 3.68
C ASP A 221 -5.51 13.94 4.24
N MET A 222 -5.82 15.14 4.74
CA MET A 222 -7.12 15.43 5.33
C MET A 222 -8.25 15.38 4.29
N VAL A 223 -8.05 15.99 3.12
CA VAL A 223 -9.02 15.94 2.01
C VAL A 223 -9.15 14.53 1.46
N ALA A 224 -8.02 13.84 1.25
CA ALA A 224 -8.02 12.48 0.73
C ALA A 224 -8.78 11.52 1.65
N TYR A 225 -8.56 11.64 2.96
CA TYR A 225 -9.24 10.76 3.91
C TYR A 225 -10.71 11.11 4.08
N ASP A 226 -11.08 12.39 4.07
CA ASP A 226 -12.49 12.78 4.00
C ASP A 226 -13.20 12.14 2.79
N ILE A 227 -12.60 12.21 1.59
CA ILE A 227 -13.14 11.55 0.38
C ILE A 227 -13.35 10.05 0.61
N VAL A 228 -12.36 9.35 1.19
CA VAL A 228 -12.49 7.91 1.51
C VAL A 228 -13.64 7.64 2.47
N LEU A 229 -13.76 8.41 3.56
CA LEU A 229 -14.82 8.24 4.55
C LEU A 229 -16.20 8.53 3.93
N ARG A 230 -16.30 9.55 3.07
CA ARG A 230 -17.52 9.89 2.31
C ARG A 230 -17.92 8.75 1.37
N ILE A 231 -16.96 8.11 0.69
CA ILE A 231 -17.22 6.93 -0.16
C ILE A 231 -17.71 5.75 0.70
N ILE A 232 -17.08 5.50 1.85
CA ILE A 232 -17.49 4.43 2.76
C ILE A 232 -18.91 4.66 3.28
N MET A 233 -19.28 5.88 3.66
CA MET A 233 -20.61 6.17 4.23
C MET A 233 -21.72 6.26 3.17
N ASP A 234 -21.38 6.34 1.90
CA ASP A 234 -22.37 6.55 0.85
C ASP A 234 -23.27 5.31 0.67
N ALA A 235 -24.57 5.48 0.88
CA ALA A 235 -25.56 4.43 0.74
C ALA A 235 -25.72 3.96 -0.72
N ASP A 236 -25.39 4.83 -1.68
CA ASP A 236 -25.45 4.53 -3.12
C ASP A 236 -24.09 4.01 -3.66
N LYS A 237 -23.12 3.70 -2.78
CA LYS A 237 -21.83 3.13 -3.22
C LYS A 237 -22.06 1.79 -3.91
N GLU A 238 -21.33 1.52 -5.00
CA GLU A 238 -21.31 0.21 -5.67
C GLU A 238 -20.62 -0.91 -4.83
N HIS A 239 -20.58 -0.74 -3.50
CA HIS A 239 -19.83 -1.53 -2.50
C HIS A 239 -18.35 -1.71 -2.84
N ILE A 240 -17.71 -0.66 -3.34
CA ILE A 240 -16.28 -0.68 -3.67
C ILE A 240 -15.41 -0.62 -2.40
N LEU A 241 -15.75 0.24 -1.45
CA LEU A 241 -15.06 0.35 -0.16
C LEU A 241 -15.98 -0.12 0.97
N GLU A 242 -15.45 -0.98 1.83
CA GLU A 242 -16.19 -1.57 2.95
C GLU A 242 -15.93 -0.82 4.26
N ASP A 243 -16.89 -0.83 5.18
CA ASP A 243 -16.80 -0.01 6.40
C ASP A 243 -15.60 -0.43 7.27
N TYR A 244 -15.28 -1.73 7.29
CA TYR A 244 -14.15 -2.25 8.07
C TYR A 244 -12.77 -1.81 7.53
N THR A 245 -12.67 -1.23 6.33
CA THR A 245 -11.40 -0.80 5.73
C THR A 245 -11.05 0.65 6.06
N TYR A 246 -11.87 1.36 6.84
CA TYR A 246 -11.67 2.79 7.12
C TYR A 246 -10.32 3.13 7.76
N LEU A 247 -9.64 2.18 8.40
CA LEU A 247 -8.28 2.32 8.96
C LEU A 247 -7.16 1.85 8.01
N ALA A 248 -7.47 1.42 6.79
CA ALA A 248 -6.47 1.05 5.80
C ALA A 248 -5.49 2.21 5.47
N PRO A 249 -5.90 3.50 5.43
CA PRO A 249 -4.95 4.62 5.32
C PRO A 249 -3.94 4.69 6.48
N MET A 250 -4.29 4.21 7.68
CA MET A 250 -3.35 4.11 8.81
C MET A 250 -2.37 2.95 8.61
N MET A 251 -2.87 1.80 8.12
CA MET A 251 -2.01 0.66 7.74
C MET A 251 -1.02 1.06 6.63
N TYR A 252 -1.42 1.93 5.70
CA TYR A 252 -0.54 2.49 4.66
C TYR A 252 0.61 3.31 5.26
N MET A 253 0.33 4.16 6.24
CA MET A 253 1.37 4.89 6.97
C MET A 253 2.29 3.94 7.75
N ASP A 254 1.74 2.90 8.35
CA ASP A 254 2.51 1.88 9.07
C ASP A 254 3.39 1.04 8.12
N PHE A 255 2.92 0.73 6.91
CA PHE A 255 3.73 0.09 5.87
C PHE A 255 4.98 0.91 5.54
N PHE A 256 4.85 2.24 5.35
CA PHE A 256 6.01 3.09 5.12
C PHE A 256 6.94 3.18 6.34
N ASP A 257 6.40 3.17 7.57
CA ASP A 257 7.26 3.08 8.76
C ASP A 257 8.04 1.77 8.78
N LEU A 258 7.42 0.62 8.45
CA LEU A 258 8.12 -0.65 8.34
C LEU A 258 9.18 -0.65 7.26
N TYR A 259 8.87 -0.10 6.08
CA TYR A 259 9.84 0.05 4.99
C TYR A 259 11.06 0.87 5.45
N TYR A 260 10.86 2.05 6.00
CA TYR A 260 11.96 2.90 6.49
C TYR A 260 12.68 2.28 7.69
N TYR A 261 11.96 1.56 8.54
CA TYR A 261 12.55 0.80 9.65
C TYR A 261 13.50 -0.28 9.11
N THR A 262 13.07 -1.08 8.13
CA THR A 262 13.88 -2.16 7.54
C THR A 262 15.13 -1.61 6.88
N ASP A 263 15.04 -0.55 6.09
CA ASP A 263 16.23 0.08 5.48
C ASP A 263 17.20 0.58 6.55
N ARG A 264 16.68 1.20 7.62
CA ARG A 264 17.50 1.65 8.75
C ARG A 264 18.19 0.51 9.47
N ILE A 265 17.50 -0.60 9.76
CA ILE A 265 18.10 -1.72 10.48
C ILE A 265 19.12 -2.46 9.63
N LEU A 266 18.81 -2.73 8.35
CA LEU A 266 19.69 -3.51 7.48
C LEU A 266 20.86 -2.70 6.93
N TYR A 267 20.66 -1.40 6.65
CA TYR A 267 21.64 -0.57 5.94
C TYR A 267 22.08 0.69 6.68
N LYS A 268 21.60 0.92 7.92
CA LYS A 268 21.92 2.10 8.74
C LYS A 268 21.58 3.43 8.07
N THR A 269 20.60 3.43 7.16
CA THR A 269 20.15 4.64 6.48
C THR A 269 19.24 5.47 7.37
N ARG A 270 19.22 6.78 7.13
CA ARG A 270 18.23 7.71 7.70
C ARG A 270 17.59 8.48 6.56
N PHE A 271 16.27 8.33 6.41
CA PHE A 271 15.48 9.19 5.54
C PHE A 271 15.05 10.42 6.33
N TYR A 272 15.44 11.60 5.85
CA TYR A 272 14.93 12.85 6.35
C TYR A 272 14.56 13.72 5.16
N ASP A 273 13.29 14.06 5.06
CA ASP A 273 12.77 15.03 4.11
C ASP A 273 12.07 16.14 4.91
N PRO A 274 12.56 17.38 4.88
CA PRO A 274 11.91 18.50 5.55
C PRO A 274 10.51 18.80 4.99
N SER A 275 10.25 18.47 3.72
CA SER A 275 9.01 18.75 3.02
C SER A 275 7.98 17.63 3.16
N HIS A 276 8.42 16.39 3.41
CA HIS A 276 7.53 15.26 3.64
C HIS A 276 7.55 14.79 5.11
N PRO A 277 6.46 14.98 5.86
CA PRO A 277 6.41 14.61 7.27
C PRO A 277 6.47 13.09 7.46
N THR A 278 7.07 12.67 8.58
CA THR A 278 7.19 11.24 8.94
C THR A 278 5.82 10.54 8.95
N PRO A 279 5.75 9.25 8.57
CA PRO A 279 4.48 8.50 8.55
C PRO A 279 3.69 8.57 9.87
N ASP A 280 4.37 8.49 11.01
CA ASP A 280 3.76 8.62 12.34
C ASP A 280 3.04 9.97 12.57
N LYS A 281 3.59 11.08 12.05
CA LYS A 281 2.93 12.40 12.13
C LYS A 281 1.70 12.47 11.22
N ARG A 282 1.78 11.95 9.99
CA ARG A 282 0.65 11.86 9.06
C ARG A 282 -0.47 11.00 9.63
N LYS A 283 -0.12 9.81 10.14
CA LYS A 283 -1.06 8.87 10.79
C LYS A 283 -1.84 9.50 11.94
N ARG A 284 -1.19 10.25 12.83
CA ARG A 284 -1.88 10.99 13.91
C ARG A 284 -2.90 11.99 13.40
N ARG A 285 -2.66 12.62 12.24
CA ARG A 285 -3.60 13.56 11.62
C ARG A 285 -4.79 12.84 11.01
N LEU A 286 -4.58 11.69 10.37
CA LEU A 286 -5.68 10.85 9.88
C LEU A 286 -6.62 10.44 11.02
N PHE A 287 -6.10 10.03 12.17
CA PHE A 287 -6.95 9.75 13.34
C PHE A 287 -7.77 10.95 13.79
N ALA A 288 -7.24 12.17 13.68
CA ALA A 288 -7.98 13.38 14.02
C ALA A 288 -9.14 13.67 13.05
N VAL A 289 -9.10 13.13 11.82
CA VAL A 289 -10.20 13.27 10.86
C VAL A 289 -11.32 12.29 11.19
N VAL A 290 -11.04 10.99 11.29
CA VAL A 290 -12.09 9.98 11.50
C VAL A 290 -12.81 10.12 12.85
N ASN A 291 -12.17 10.71 13.85
CA ASN A 291 -12.78 10.96 15.16
C ASN A 291 -13.74 12.17 15.20
N LYS A 292 -14.01 12.82 14.06
CA LYS A 292 -15.01 13.89 13.99
C LYS A 292 -16.42 13.30 13.97
N ASP A 293 -17.35 14.01 14.60
CA ASP A 293 -18.78 13.63 14.71
C ASP A 293 -19.51 13.49 13.36
N GLU A 294 -18.96 14.05 12.27
CA GLU A 294 -19.56 13.99 10.94
C GLU A 294 -19.44 12.61 10.26
N TYR A 295 -18.68 11.69 10.85
CA TYR A 295 -18.47 10.35 10.32
C TYR A 295 -19.08 9.29 11.23
N GLU A 296 -20.14 8.63 10.74
CA GLU A 296 -20.88 7.60 11.47
C GLU A 296 -20.96 6.32 10.62
N PHE A 297 -20.27 5.26 11.05
CA PHE A 297 -20.29 3.92 10.44
C PHE A 297 -19.85 2.86 11.47
N ASP A 298 -20.02 1.56 11.16
CA ASP A 298 -19.58 0.48 12.05
C ASP A 298 -18.05 0.39 12.09
N ALA A 299 -17.47 0.90 13.19
CA ALA A 299 -16.03 0.91 13.41
C ALA A 299 -15.49 -0.35 14.10
N VAL A 300 -16.34 -1.26 14.61
CA VAL A 300 -15.89 -2.39 15.45
C VAL A 300 -14.97 -3.32 14.66
N SER A 301 -15.47 -3.79 13.51
CA SER A 301 -14.75 -4.71 12.63
C SER A 301 -13.43 -4.12 12.11
N GLY A 302 -13.42 -2.82 11.77
CA GLY A 302 -12.20 -2.15 11.32
C GLY A 302 -11.18 -1.91 12.43
N ASN A 303 -11.63 -1.63 13.66
CA ASN A 303 -10.76 -1.54 14.83
C ASN A 303 -10.09 -2.87 15.15
N ASP A 304 -10.85 -3.97 15.10
CA ASP A 304 -10.33 -5.31 15.32
C ASP A 304 -9.28 -5.67 14.26
N LEU A 305 -9.58 -5.42 12.98
CA LEU A 305 -8.64 -5.66 11.88
C LEU A 305 -7.35 -4.83 12.03
N TYR A 306 -7.45 -3.55 12.38
CA TYR A 306 -6.27 -2.70 12.58
C TYR A 306 -5.45 -3.11 13.81
N ARG A 307 -6.10 -3.49 14.93
CA ARG A 307 -5.40 -4.05 16.09
C ARG A 307 -4.63 -5.31 15.70
N ASP A 308 -5.26 -6.21 14.95
CA ASP A 308 -4.63 -7.45 14.51
C ASP A 308 -3.46 -7.22 13.55
N PHE A 309 -3.51 -6.16 12.75
CA PHE A 309 -2.39 -5.69 11.95
C PHE A 309 -1.24 -5.13 12.81
N LEU A 310 -1.56 -4.35 13.86
CA LEU A 310 -0.56 -3.75 14.75
C LEU A 310 0.27 -4.79 15.51
N ASP A 311 -0.31 -5.96 15.83
CA ASP A 311 0.44 -7.10 16.38
C ASP A 311 1.58 -7.51 15.44
N ILE A 312 1.28 -7.65 14.14
CA ILE A 312 2.27 -8.03 13.11
C ILE A 312 3.29 -6.92 12.87
N PHE A 313 2.85 -5.68 12.85
CA PHE A 313 3.73 -4.52 12.76
C PHE A 313 4.78 -4.53 13.88
N LYS A 314 4.36 -4.78 15.12
CA LYS A 314 5.26 -4.86 16.27
C LYS A 314 6.18 -6.08 16.17
N GLU A 315 5.62 -7.26 15.92
CA GLU A 315 6.38 -8.51 15.83
C GLU A 315 7.46 -8.43 14.75
N TYR A 316 7.14 -7.90 13.57
CA TYR A 316 8.11 -7.74 12.50
C TYR A 316 9.31 -6.88 12.94
N LYS A 317 9.07 -5.73 13.57
CA LYS A 317 10.14 -4.83 14.01
C LYS A 317 11.06 -5.51 15.02
N GLU A 318 10.50 -6.23 15.98
CA GLU A 318 11.25 -6.99 16.98
C GLU A 318 12.08 -8.11 16.34
N GLN A 319 11.48 -8.89 15.43
CA GLN A 319 12.15 -10.01 14.78
C GLN A 319 13.27 -9.57 13.83
N VAL A 320 13.07 -8.50 13.05
CA VAL A 320 14.12 -7.99 12.15
C VAL A 320 15.33 -7.53 12.95
N LEU A 321 15.13 -6.76 14.03
CA LEU A 321 16.21 -6.30 14.89
C LEU A 321 16.94 -7.49 15.53
N LEU A 322 16.21 -8.41 16.15
CA LEU A 322 16.80 -9.57 16.82
C LEU A 322 17.59 -10.46 15.84
N LYS A 323 17.07 -10.66 14.62
CA LYS A 323 17.77 -11.46 13.60
C LYS A 323 18.99 -10.73 13.04
N MET A 324 18.92 -9.41 12.91
CA MET A 324 20.06 -8.58 12.53
C MET A 324 21.18 -8.66 13.59
N GLU A 325 20.87 -8.46 14.87
CA GLU A 325 21.84 -8.54 15.98
C GLU A 325 22.48 -9.92 16.11
N ARG A 326 21.77 -10.97 15.72
CA ARG A 326 22.26 -12.35 15.73
C ARG A 326 22.98 -12.77 14.44
N GLY A 327 23.22 -11.85 13.49
CA GLY A 327 23.88 -12.13 12.21
C GLY A 327 23.08 -13.09 11.30
N LYS A 328 21.78 -13.28 11.53
CA LYS A 328 20.95 -14.18 10.73
C LYS A 328 20.59 -13.60 9.36
N LEU A 329 20.77 -12.29 9.18
CA LEU A 329 20.38 -11.56 7.97
C LEU A 329 21.57 -11.24 7.06
N ASP A 330 22.82 -11.55 7.46
CA ASP A 330 24.04 -11.15 6.74
C ASP A 330 24.03 -11.54 5.25
N LYS A 331 23.41 -12.68 4.92
CA LYS A 331 23.35 -13.21 3.55
C LYS A 331 22.42 -12.43 2.61
N ILE A 332 21.49 -11.64 3.14
CA ILE A 332 20.49 -10.89 2.34
C ILE A 332 20.78 -9.39 2.30
N ILE A 333 21.82 -8.93 2.99
CA ILE A 333 22.20 -7.51 3.06
C ILE A 333 23.14 -7.21 1.89
N HIS A 334 22.72 -6.28 1.04
CA HIS A 334 23.50 -5.84 -0.13
C HIS A 334 24.02 -4.41 0.03
N VAL A 335 24.91 -4.18 1.02
CA VAL A 335 25.40 -2.83 1.40
C VAL A 335 25.97 -2.05 0.21
N GLU A 336 26.84 -2.67 -0.60
CA GLU A 336 27.46 -1.99 -1.74
C GLU A 336 26.44 -1.55 -2.79
N LYS A 337 25.46 -2.43 -3.08
CA LYS A 337 24.37 -2.12 -4.00
C LYS A 337 23.54 -0.95 -3.46
N ARG A 338 23.24 -0.95 -2.15
CA ARG A 338 22.49 0.14 -1.51
C ARG A 338 23.26 1.47 -1.55
N ARG A 339 24.57 1.47 -1.29
CA ARG A 339 25.43 2.66 -1.39
C ARG A 339 25.44 3.25 -2.80
N LYS A 340 25.57 2.39 -3.82
CA LYS A 340 25.52 2.82 -5.24
C LYS A 340 24.20 3.49 -5.59
N MET A 341 23.07 2.95 -5.13
CA MET A 341 21.77 3.58 -5.35
C MET A 341 21.63 4.96 -4.68
N ARG A 342 22.33 5.20 -3.57
CA ARG A 342 22.31 6.50 -2.87
C ARG A 342 23.27 7.52 -3.47
N GLY A 343 24.08 7.14 -4.48
CA GLY A 343 25.04 8.04 -5.09
C GLY A 343 26.24 8.39 -4.20
N GLU A 344 26.55 7.58 -3.18
CA GLU A 344 27.77 7.71 -2.38
C GLU A 344 28.98 7.30 -3.26
N ASN A 345 29.51 8.28 -4.00
CA ASN A 345 30.89 8.21 -4.51
C ASN A 345 31.85 8.10 -3.31
N GLU A 346 32.99 7.45 -3.52
CA GLU A 346 34.02 7.04 -2.52
C GLU A 346 34.63 8.14 -1.61
N TYR A 347 34.02 9.31 -1.46
CA TYR A 347 34.54 10.43 -0.67
C TYR A 347 33.98 10.55 0.76
N ASP A 348 32.95 9.79 1.15
CA ASP A 348 32.37 9.86 2.51
C ASP A 348 33.02 8.91 3.54
N THR A 349 34.12 8.23 3.20
CA THR A 349 34.89 7.42 4.17
C THR A 349 35.88 8.22 5.02
N ALA A 350 35.98 9.55 4.84
CA ALA A 350 36.80 10.43 5.66
C ALA A 350 35.93 11.22 6.65
N GLY A 351 35.25 10.54 7.57
CA GLY A 351 34.39 11.24 8.53
C GLY A 351 33.79 10.40 9.65
N SER A 352 34.32 9.22 9.97
CA SER A 352 33.97 8.52 11.21
C SER A 352 34.82 9.06 12.35
N THR A 353 34.37 10.13 13.00
CA THR A 353 34.81 10.45 14.37
C THR A 353 33.88 9.77 15.35
N GLU A 354 34.48 9.04 16.28
CA GLU A 354 33.89 8.31 17.39
C GLU A 354 32.85 9.14 18.17
N ILE A 355 31.73 8.51 18.53
CA ILE A 355 31.12 8.58 19.88
C ILE A 355 30.60 7.18 20.23
#